data_AF-A0A7X8IUJ4-F1
#
_entry.id   AF-A0A7X8IUJ4-F1
#
_cell.length_a   1.000
_cell.length_b   1.000
_cell.length_c   1.000
_cell.angle_alpha   90.00
_cell.angle_beta   90.00
_cell.angle_gamma   90.00
#
_symmetry.space_group_name_H-M   'P 1'
#
loop_
_entity.id
_entity.type
_entity.pdbx_description
1 polymer ?
#
loop_
_entity_poly.entity_id
_entity_poly.type
_entity_poly.pdbx_seq_one_letter_code
_entity_poly.pdbx_strand_id
1 'polypeptide(L)'
;MLLERNVSYTLIALLVLCVAGYFIKSCTFGAPPSERMAYRITTEYFGASAEEVERVITIPLENSLGDLPGLGRIQSVSEFGKSRITLIAGTALPPD
;
A
#
# COMPACT_ATOMS: atom_id res chain seq x y z
N MET A 1 -15.55 55.91 -12.42
CA MET A 1 -16.02 54.72 -13.16
C MET A 1 -14.94 53.66 -13.40
N LEU A 2 -13.65 54.01 -13.58
CA LEU A 2 -12.56 53.01 -13.66
C LEU A 2 -12.23 52.33 -12.32
N LEU A 3 -12.42 53.02 -11.18
CA LEU A 3 -12.19 52.46 -9.84
C LEU A 3 -13.13 51.27 -9.55
N GLU A 4 -14.44 51.41 -9.82
CA GLU A 4 -15.45 50.36 -9.59
C GLU A 4 -15.10 49.04 -10.31
N ARG A 5 -14.62 49.16 -11.55
CA ARG A 5 -14.27 48.02 -12.39
C ARG A 5 -13.01 47.32 -11.88
N ASN A 6 -11.99 48.08 -11.49
CA ASN A 6 -10.76 47.52 -10.93
C ASN A 6 -10.97 46.89 -9.56
N VAL A 7 -11.83 47.48 -8.71
CA VAL A 7 -12.20 46.94 -7.39
C VAL A 7 -12.97 45.63 -7.52
N SER A 8 -13.84 45.52 -8.54
CA SER A 8 -14.55 44.26 -8.82
C SER A 8 -13.58 43.15 -9.23
N TYR A 9 -12.62 43.44 -10.12
CA TYR A 9 -11.61 42.45 -10.52
C TYR A 9 -10.68 42.04 -9.38
N THR A 10 -10.29 42.95 -8.49
CA THR A 10 -9.44 42.61 -7.34
C THR A 10 -10.18 41.74 -6.32
N LEU A 11 -11.46 41.99 -6.07
CA LEU A 11 -12.29 41.14 -5.21
C LEU A 11 -12.47 39.74 -5.78
N ILE A 12 -12.71 39.62 -7.09
CA ILE A 12 -12.84 38.32 -7.77
C ILE A 12 -11.50 37.57 -7.73
N ALA A 13 -10.37 38.25 -7.99
CA ALA A 13 -9.05 37.64 -7.91
C ALA A 13 -8.72 37.14 -6.49
N LEU A 14 -9.07 37.93 -5.46
CA LEU A 14 -8.91 37.53 -4.06
C LEU A 14 -9.74 36.29 -3.72
N LEU A 15 -11.00 36.25 -4.18
CA LEU A 15 -11.90 35.11 -3.97
C LEU A 15 -11.34 33.84 -4.61
N VAL A 16 -10.88 33.92 -5.86
CA VAL A 16 -10.25 32.80 -6.58
C VAL A 16 -9.01 32.32 -5.84
N LEU A 17 -8.20 33.23 -5.30
CA LEU A 17 -6.99 32.88 -4.54
C LEU A 17 -7.31 32.18 -3.22
N CYS A 18 -8.35 32.63 -2.50
CA CYS A 18 -8.84 31.96 -1.29
C CYS A 18 -9.38 30.56 -1.59
N VAL A 19 -10.15 30.40 -2.67
CA VAL A 19 -10.68 29.10 -3.10
C VAL A 19 -9.55 28.16 -3.51
N ALA A 20 -8.59 28.64 -4.31
CA ALA A 20 -7.41 27.86 -4.68
C ALA A 20 -6.60 27.43 -3.46
N GLY A 21 -6.39 28.33 -2.49
CA GLY A 21 -5.71 28.01 -1.23
C GLY A 21 -6.43 26.94 -0.40
N TYR A 22 -7.76 26.93 -0.40
CA TYR A 22 -8.56 25.90 0.25
C TYR A 22 -8.39 24.53 -0.44
N PHE A 23 -8.46 24.47 -1.77
CA PHE A 23 -8.27 23.24 -2.53
C PHE A 23 -6.87 22.63 -2.39
N ILE A 24 -5.83 23.48 -2.28
CA ILE A 24 -4.46 23.00 -2.03
C ILE A 24 -4.36 22.27 -0.68
N LYS A 25 -5.10 22.70 0.34
CA LYS A 25 -5.15 22.02 1.64
C LYS A 25 -5.92 20.70 1.59
N SER A 26 -6.93 20.60 0.72
CA SER A 26 -7.74 19.39 0.55
C SER A 26 -7.10 18.35 -0.38
N CYS A 27 -6.07 18.72 -1.14
CA CYS A 27 -5.38 17.81 -2.04
C CYS A 27 -4.39 16.95 -1.25
N THR A 28 -4.78 15.71 -0.94
CA THR A 28 -3.83 14.71 -0.45
C THR A 28 -2.93 14.30 -1.62
N PHE A 29 -1.67 14.73 -1.58
CA PHE A 29 -0.66 14.30 -2.55
C PHE A 29 -0.21 12.89 -2.17
N GLY A 30 -1.08 11.91 -2.39
CA GLY A 30 -0.79 10.50 -2.18
C GLY A 30 -0.20 9.89 -3.45
N ALA A 31 0.75 8.97 -3.32
CA ALA A 31 1.13 8.10 -4.43
C ALA A 31 -0.14 7.43 -4.99
N PRO A 32 -0.24 7.21 -6.32
CA PRO A 32 -1.36 6.48 -6.89
C PRO A 32 -1.52 5.15 -6.13
N PRO A 33 -2.75 4.75 -5.76
CA PRO A 33 -2.94 3.51 -5.05
C PRO A 33 -2.35 2.38 -5.90
N SER A 34 -1.27 1.77 -5.44
CA SER A 34 -0.83 0.52 -6.04
C SER A 34 -1.85 -0.53 -5.67
N GLU A 35 -2.76 -0.85 -6.58
CA GLU A 35 -3.78 -1.90 -6.44
C GLU A 35 -3.18 -3.33 -6.36
N ARG A 36 -1.97 -3.48 -5.82
CA ARG A 36 -1.40 -4.78 -5.48
C ARG A 36 -1.79 -5.10 -4.05
N MET A 37 -2.75 -6.01 -3.91
CA MET A 37 -3.02 -6.63 -2.61
C MET A 37 -1.80 -7.46 -2.20
N ALA A 38 -1.19 -7.10 -1.07
CA ALA A 38 -0.09 -7.83 -0.48
C ALA A 38 -0.48 -8.29 0.92
N TYR A 39 -0.35 -9.59 1.17
CA TYR A 39 -0.56 -10.19 2.48
C TYR A 39 0.78 -10.50 3.11
N ARG A 40 0.98 -10.13 4.38
CA ARG A 40 2.20 -10.44 5.13
C ARG A 40 1.87 -11.33 6.31
N ILE A 41 2.52 -12.49 6.37
CA ILE A 41 2.45 -13.45 7.46
C ILE A 41 3.81 -13.40 8.18
N THR A 42 3.79 -13.20 9.49
CA THR A 42 5.00 -13.21 10.32
C THR A 42 4.80 -14.24 11.42
N THR A 43 5.70 -15.21 11.49
CA THR A 43 5.69 -16.28 12.48
C THR A 43 6.94 -16.19 13.32
N GLU A 44 6.81 -16.38 14.64
CA GLU A 44 7.94 -16.33 15.58
C GLU A 44 8.14 -17.72 16.21
N TYR A 45 9.38 -18.18 16.23
CA TYR A 45 9.76 -19.48 16.81
C TYR A 45 11.05 -19.34 17.61
N PHE A 46 10.89 -18.95 18.87
CA PHE A 46 12.01 -18.60 19.75
C PHE A 46 12.98 -19.76 19.96
N GLY A 47 14.28 -19.46 19.84
CA GLY A 47 15.35 -20.44 20.11
C GLY A 47 15.69 -21.37 18.96
N ALA A 48 15.04 -21.23 17.81
CA ALA A 48 15.33 -22.02 16.61
C ALA A 48 16.31 -21.32 15.67
N SER A 49 17.20 -22.10 15.05
CA SER A 49 18.09 -21.62 13.99
C SER A 49 17.27 -21.24 12.74
N ALA A 50 17.85 -20.41 11.87
CA ALA A 50 17.18 -20.01 10.63
C ALA A 50 16.81 -21.23 9.75
N GLU A 51 17.66 -22.25 9.74
CA GLU A 51 17.46 -23.49 8.96
C GLU A 51 16.34 -24.37 9.53
N GLU A 52 16.21 -24.42 10.87
CA GLU A 52 15.11 -25.10 11.55
C GLU A 52 13.77 -24.37 11.28
N VAL A 53 13.78 -23.04 11.37
CA VAL A 53 12.61 -22.20 11.05
C VAL A 53 12.18 -22.40 9.59
N GLU A 54 13.13 -22.44 8.66
CA GLU A 54 12.82 -22.66 7.25
C GLU A 54 12.16 -24.03 7.04
N ARG A 55 12.76 -25.09 7.59
CA ARG A 55 12.32 -26.46 7.38
C ARG A 55 10.98 -26.77 8.05
N VAL A 56 10.76 -26.27 9.25
CA VAL A 56 9.59 -26.59 10.09
C VAL A 56 8.43 -25.63 9.84
N ILE A 57 8.70 -24.38 9.46
CA ILE A 57 7.69 -23.32 9.37
C ILE A 57 7.58 -22.81 7.94
N THR A 58 8.66 -22.28 7.36
CA THR A 58 8.58 -21.56 6.08
C THR A 58 8.17 -22.48 4.92
N ILE A 59 8.84 -23.62 4.73
CA ILE A 59 8.54 -24.58 3.64
C ILE A 59 7.10 -25.10 3.68
N PRO A 60 6.58 -25.65 4.81
CA PRO A 60 5.20 -26.15 4.82
C PRO A 60 4.17 -25.03 4.67
N LEU A 61 4.44 -23.82 5.19
CA LEU A 61 3.57 -22.67 4.97
C LEU A 61 3.58 -22.24 3.51
N GLU A 62 4.74 -22.19 2.85
CA GLU A 62 4.82 -21.89 1.42
C GLU A 62 4.07 -22.88 0.56
N ASN A 63 4.22 -24.18 0.82
CA ASN A 63 3.50 -25.21 0.09
C ASN A 63 1.98 -25.05 0.26
N SER A 64 1.52 -24.80 1.49
CA SER A 64 0.10 -24.61 1.79
C SER A 64 -0.46 -23.32 1.18
N LEU A 65 0.34 -22.25 1.14
CA LEU A 65 -0.05 -20.95 0.58
C LEU A 65 0.05 -20.94 -0.94
N GLY A 66 0.98 -21.70 -1.53
CA GLY A 66 1.15 -21.83 -2.98
C GLY A 66 -0.05 -22.43 -3.69
N ASP A 67 -0.85 -23.22 -2.98
CA ASP A 67 -2.09 -23.81 -3.50
C ASP A 67 -3.26 -22.81 -3.57
N LEU A 68 -3.10 -21.58 -3.07
CA LEU A 68 -4.19 -20.59 -3.07
C LEU A 68 -4.41 -20.00 -4.48
N PRO A 69 -5.65 -20.08 -5.01
CA PRO A 69 -5.99 -19.47 -6.29
C PRO A 69 -5.89 -17.93 -6.21
N GLY A 70 -5.33 -17.30 -7.25
CA GLY A 70 -5.18 -15.84 -7.32
C GLY A 70 -3.87 -15.28 -6.75
N LEU A 71 -2.95 -16.12 -6.26
CA LEU A 71 -1.60 -15.68 -5.91
C LEU A 71 -0.70 -15.56 -7.14
N GLY A 72 0.06 -14.47 -7.22
CA GLY A 72 0.98 -14.20 -8.32
C GLY A 72 2.44 -14.45 -7.97
N ARG A 73 2.85 -14.08 -6.74
CA ARG A 73 4.23 -14.26 -6.27
C ARG A 73 4.28 -14.42 -4.76
N ILE A 74 5.08 -15.38 -4.30
CA ILE A 74 5.41 -15.59 -2.90
C ILE A 74 6.88 -15.19 -2.70
N GLN A 75 7.17 -14.42 -1.65
CA GLN A 75 8.52 -14.11 -1.20
C GLN A 75 8.61 -14.38 0.30
N SER A 76 9.58 -15.18 0.71
CA SER A 76 9.83 -15.52 2.11
C SER A 76 11.24 -15.12 2.52
N VAL A 77 11.38 -14.81 3.81
CA VAL A 77 12.66 -14.58 4.47
C VAL A 77 12.59 -15.25 5.84
N SER A 78 13.49 -16.21 6.06
CA SER A 78 13.67 -16.89 7.34
C SER A 78 14.89 -16.31 8.06
N GLU A 79 14.72 -15.88 9.29
CA GLU A 79 15.78 -15.36 10.17
C GLU A 79 15.77 -16.13 11.49
N PHE A 80 16.79 -15.91 12.33
CA PHE A 80 16.89 -16.57 13.63
C PHE A 80 15.62 -16.33 14.46
N GLY A 81 14.91 -17.42 14.74
CA GLY A 81 13.65 -17.45 15.45
C GLY A 81 12.47 -16.67 14.83
N LYS A 82 12.54 -16.26 13.56
CA LYS A 82 11.44 -15.57 12.86
C LYS A 82 11.33 -15.99 11.40
N SER A 83 10.10 -16.13 10.91
CA SER A 83 9.80 -16.31 9.49
C SER A 83 8.88 -15.19 9.02
N ARG A 84 9.17 -14.62 7.85
CA ARG A 84 8.36 -13.58 7.21
C ARG A 84 8.02 -14.01 5.80
N ILE A 85 6.73 -14.20 5.52
CA ILE A 85 6.21 -14.56 4.21
C ILE A 85 5.36 -13.39 3.69
N THR A 86 5.66 -12.95 2.47
CA THR A 86 4.93 -11.90 1.76
C THR A 86 4.32 -12.48 0.50
N LEU A 87 2.99 -12.48 0.44
CA LEU A 87 2.19 -12.94 -0.67
C LEU A 87 1.75 -11.72 -1.48
N ILE A 88 2.01 -11.75 -2.78
CA ILE A 88 1.54 -10.72 -3.72
C ILE A 88 0.44 -11.35 -4.56
N ALA A 89 -0.78 -10.82 -4.44
CA ALA A 89 -1.90 -11.27 -5.27
C ALA A 89 -1.61 -11.00 -6.74
N GLY A 90 -1.75 -12.03 -7.55
CA GLY A 90 -1.73 -11.92 -9.01
C GLY A 90 -3.11 -11.43 -9.44
N THR A 91 -3.16 -10.57 -10.45
CA THR A 91 -4.37 -9.86 -10.88
C THR A 91 -5.36 -10.79 -11.62
N ALA A 92 -5.64 -11.96 -11.06
CA ALA A 92 -6.48 -13.01 -11.63
C ALA A 92 -7.35 -13.62 -10.54
N LEU A 93 -8.12 -12.80 -9.84
CA LEU A 93 -9.40 -13.26 -9.30
C LEU A 93 -10.48 -12.72 -10.27
N PRO A 94 -11.27 -13.58 -10.93
CA PRO A 94 -12.49 -13.13 -11.59
C PRO A 94 -13.40 -12.49 -10.54
N PRO A 95 -14.08 -11.37 -10.85
CA PRO A 95 -15.11 -10.86 -9.97
C PRO A 95 -16.30 -11.82 -10.02
N ASP A 96 -16.57 -12.49 -8.91
CA ASP A 96 -17.92 -12.91 -8.56
C ASP A 96 -18.79 -11.69 -8.21
#